data_AF-X1VFA5-F1
#
_entry.id   AF-X1VFA5-F1
#
_cell.length_a   1.000
_cell.length_b   1.000
_cell.length_c   1.000
_cell.angle_alpha   90.00
_cell.angle_beta   90.00
_cell.angle_gamma   90.00
#
_symmetry.space_group_name_H-M   'P 1'
#
loop_
_entity.id
_entity.type
_entity.pdbx_description
1 polymer ?
#
loop_
_entity_poly.entity_id
_entity_poly.type
_entity_poly.pdbx_seq_one_letter_code
_entity_poly.pdbx_strand_id
1 'polypeptide(L)'
;RLVGIKSRGVYETPGGTILTTAHSCLESVTLDRETMHYKQRVALKYAELVYYGLWFGRLREALDAFVDVTQRNVSGEVRMKLFKGRCTPAGIESPYSLYRTDLASFEMGAEYDQTDATGFIRLFGLPMKVAGVVDSQKQGPKKE
;
A
#
# COMPACT_ATOMS: atom_id res chain seq x y z
N ARG A 1 22.35 11.92 -8.31
CA ARG A 1 22.60 11.23 -9.60
C ARG A 1 23.25 9.89 -9.30
N LEU A 2 23.13 8.91 -10.20
CA LEU A 2 23.78 7.60 -10.04
C LEU A 2 25.30 7.73 -9.81
N VAL A 3 25.95 8.68 -10.48
CA VAL A 3 27.39 8.99 -10.33
C VAL A 3 27.79 9.65 -8.99
N GLY A 4 26.95 9.58 -7.95
CA GLY A 4 27.26 10.03 -6.59
C GLY A 4 27.07 11.53 -6.31
N ILE A 5 26.92 12.37 -7.34
CA ILE A 5 26.74 13.83 -7.14
C ILE A 5 25.26 14.22 -6.93
N LYS A 6 25.04 15.21 -6.06
CA LYS A 6 23.74 15.86 -5.89
C LYS A 6 23.55 16.94 -6.97
N SER A 7 22.31 17.20 -7.35
CA SER A 7 21.93 18.18 -8.36
C SER A 7 20.52 18.67 -8.08
N ARG A 8 20.21 19.91 -8.45
CA ARG A 8 18.88 20.51 -8.34
C ARG A 8 18.24 20.56 -9.73
N GLY A 9 16.99 20.11 -9.82
CA GLY A 9 16.17 20.19 -11.04
C GLY A 9 14.75 20.60 -10.67
N VAL A 10 14.07 21.23 -11.62
CA VAL A 10 12.64 21.57 -11.54
C VAL A 10 11.94 20.78 -12.64
N TYR A 11 10.80 20.17 -12.32
CA TYR A 11 10.06 19.32 -13.23
C TYR A 11 8.58 19.66 -13.16
N GLU A 12 7.93 19.71 -14.32
CA GLU A 12 6.49 19.91 -14.46
C GLU A 12 5.91 18.65 -15.11
N THR A 13 5.13 17.87 -14.35
CA THR A 13 4.59 16.57 -14.78
C THR A 13 3.10 16.45 -14.47
N PRO A 14 2.24 17.36 -14.98
CA PRO A 14 0.83 17.42 -14.60
C PRO A 14 0.09 16.10 -14.88
N GLY A 15 0.24 15.54 -16.10
CA GLY A 15 -0.40 14.28 -16.47
C GLY A 15 0.10 13.10 -15.62
N GLY A 16 1.42 12.97 -15.43
CA GLY A 16 2.00 11.91 -14.61
C GLY A 16 1.57 11.98 -13.15
N THR A 17 1.47 13.19 -12.59
CA THR A 17 1.01 13.42 -11.21
C THR A 17 -0.45 13.00 -11.04
N ILE A 18 -1.31 13.36 -12.00
CA ILE A 18 -2.74 12.98 -11.99
C ILE A 18 -2.88 11.47 -12.13
N LEU A 19 -2.24 10.87 -13.14
CA LEU A 19 -2.34 9.43 -13.42
C LEU A 19 -1.82 8.58 -12.27
N THR A 20 -0.67 8.93 -11.68
CA THR A 20 -0.10 8.18 -10.55
C THR A 20 -1.01 8.25 -9.32
N THR A 21 -1.60 9.42 -9.06
CA THR A 21 -2.50 9.62 -7.93
C THR A 21 -3.81 8.85 -8.12
N ALA A 22 -4.39 8.93 -9.32
CA ALA A 22 -5.61 8.21 -9.66
C ALA A 22 -5.38 6.69 -9.63
N HIS A 23 -4.29 6.21 -10.22
CA HIS A 23 -3.92 4.80 -10.23
C HIS A 23 -3.71 4.25 -8.81
N SER A 24 -3.01 4.98 -7.95
CA SER A 24 -2.82 4.58 -6.54
C SER A 24 -4.16 4.49 -5.78
N CYS A 25 -5.11 5.39 -6.09
CA CYS A 25 -6.46 5.32 -5.54
C CYS A 25 -7.22 4.10 -6.08
N LEU A 26 -7.05 3.74 -7.35
CA LEU A 26 -7.69 2.57 -7.93
C LEU A 26 -7.18 1.26 -7.31
N GLU A 27 -5.87 1.18 -7.09
CA GLU A 27 -5.24 0.04 -6.42
C GLU A 27 -5.73 -0.15 -4.99
N SER A 28 -6.01 0.94 -4.25
CA SER A 28 -6.41 0.83 -2.84
C SER A 28 -7.75 0.11 -2.62
N VAL A 29 -8.58 -0.01 -3.66
CA VAL A 29 -9.84 -0.77 -3.57
C VAL A 29 -9.81 -2.07 -4.36
N THR A 30 -8.76 -2.35 -5.14
CA THR A 30 -8.68 -3.52 -6.03
C THR A 30 -7.58 -4.51 -5.65
N LEU A 31 -6.60 -4.10 -4.82
CA LEU A 31 -5.55 -4.96 -4.29
C LEU A 31 -5.82 -5.36 -2.85
N ASP A 32 -5.51 -6.60 -2.50
CA ASP A 32 -5.51 -7.03 -1.09
C ASP A 32 -4.36 -6.36 -0.32
N ARG A 33 -4.50 -6.35 1.00
CA ARG A 33 -3.60 -5.65 1.92
C ARG A 33 -2.14 -6.04 1.73
N GLU A 34 -1.82 -7.34 1.72
CA GLU A 34 -0.43 -7.82 1.69
C GLU A 34 0.22 -7.55 0.32
N THR A 35 -0.52 -7.79 -0.77
CA THR A 35 -0.04 -7.46 -2.12
C THR A 35 0.23 -5.97 -2.25
N MET A 36 -0.67 -5.10 -1.78
CA MET A 36 -0.49 -3.65 -1.84
C MET A 36 0.76 -3.20 -1.06
N HIS A 37 0.96 -3.73 0.15
CA HIS A 37 2.13 -3.42 0.97
C HIS A 37 3.44 -3.87 0.30
N TYR A 38 3.49 -5.08 -0.25
CA TYR A 38 4.71 -5.57 -0.91
C TYR A 38 4.98 -4.81 -2.22
N LYS A 39 3.93 -4.50 -2.99
CA LYS A 39 4.01 -3.75 -4.25
C LYS A 39 4.62 -2.36 -4.06
N GLN A 40 4.44 -1.70 -2.92
CA GLN A 40 5.12 -0.43 -2.61
C GLN A 40 6.65 -0.56 -2.63
N ARG A 41 7.19 -1.66 -2.10
CA ARG A 41 8.64 -1.93 -2.13
C ARG A 41 9.12 -2.21 -3.55
N VAL A 42 8.35 -2.98 -4.30
CA VAL A 42 8.63 -3.30 -5.71
C VAL A 42 8.64 -2.02 -6.56
N ALA A 43 7.66 -1.15 -6.40
CA ALA A 43 7.54 0.11 -7.14
C ALA A 43 8.77 1.02 -6.93
N LEU A 44 9.26 1.13 -5.69
CA LEU A 44 10.48 1.91 -5.39
C LEU A 44 11.70 1.31 -6.09
N LYS A 45 11.87 -0.02 -6.02
CA LYS A 45 13.00 -0.67 -6.70
C LYS A 45 12.91 -0.53 -8.21
N TYR A 46 11.71 -0.64 -8.78
CA TYR A 46 11.47 -0.43 -10.20
C TYR A 46 11.90 0.98 -10.64
N ALA A 47 11.46 2.01 -9.90
CA ALA A 47 11.83 3.39 -10.18
C ALA A 47 13.35 3.63 -10.12
N GLU A 48 14.04 2.98 -9.18
CA GLU A 48 15.50 3.01 -9.08
C GLU A 48 16.18 2.42 -10.33
N LEU A 49 15.73 1.25 -10.79
CA LEU A 49 16.27 0.61 -11.99
C LEU A 49 16.13 1.51 -13.22
N VAL A 50 14.95 2.13 -13.39
CA VAL A 50 14.70 3.09 -14.47
C VAL A 50 15.62 4.30 -14.34
N TYR A 51 15.73 4.89 -13.15
CA TYR A 51 16.60 6.05 -12.91
C TYR A 51 18.08 5.74 -13.13
N TYR A 52 18.52 4.50 -12.87
CA TYR A 52 19.89 4.06 -13.07
C TYR A 52 20.19 3.65 -14.53
N GLY A 53 19.21 3.68 -15.42
CA GLY A 53 19.37 3.25 -16.81
C GLY A 53 19.43 1.74 -16.99
N LEU A 54 19.03 0.95 -15.97
CA LEU A 54 19.01 -0.51 -16.00
C LEU A 54 17.73 -1.07 -16.64
N TRP A 55 17.20 -0.37 -17.64
CA TRP A 55 15.96 -0.74 -18.31
C TRP A 55 16.02 -2.14 -18.91
N PHE A 56 17.13 -2.55 -19.51
CA PHE A 56 17.27 -3.88 -20.14
C PHE A 56 17.73 -4.98 -19.18
N GLY A 57 17.74 -4.73 -17.87
CA GLY A 57 18.13 -5.71 -16.87
C GLY A 57 17.04 -6.77 -16.60
N ARG A 58 17.45 -8.02 -16.37
CA ARG A 58 16.54 -9.14 -16.03
C ARG A 58 15.70 -8.88 -14.78
N LEU A 59 16.23 -8.13 -13.83
CA LEU A 59 15.46 -7.76 -12.63
C LEU A 59 14.24 -6.91 -13.00
N ARG A 60 14.36 -5.95 -13.92
CA ARG A 60 13.22 -5.13 -14.36
C ARG A 60 12.16 -6.01 -15.04
N GLU A 61 12.56 -6.94 -15.91
CA GLU A 61 11.64 -7.91 -16.54
C GLU A 61 10.89 -8.76 -15.50
N ALA A 62 11.58 -9.23 -14.47
CA ALA A 62 10.95 -9.99 -13.39
C ALA A 62 9.95 -9.14 -12.59
N LEU A 63 10.25 -7.86 -12.39
CA LEU A 63 9.32 -6.93 -11.74
C LEU A 63 8.13 -6.57 -12.64
N ASP A 64 8.30 -6.49 -13.97
CA ASP A 64 7.18 -6.33 -14.90
C ASP A 64 6.19 -7.48 -14.75
N ALA A 65 6.66 -8.73 -14.74
CA ALA A 65 5.80 -9.90 -14.54
C ALA A 65 5.06 -9.86 -13.20
N PHE A 66 5.69 -9.36 -12.14
CA PHE A 66 5.00 -9.10 -10.87
C PHE A 66 3.89 -8.05 -11.03
N VAL A 67 4.20 -6.91 -11.66
CA VAL A 67 3.24 -5.82 -11.89
C VAL A 67 2.07 -6.32 -12.74
N ASP A 68 2.32 -7.04 -13.83
CA ASP A 68 1.29 -7.62 -14.70
C ASP A 68 0.28 -8.48 -13.92
N VAL A 69 0.74 -9.27 -12.96
CA VAL A 69 -0.14 -10.06 -12.09
C VAL A 69 -0.95 -9.15 -11.17
N THR A 70 -0.33 -8.16 -10.53
CA THR A 70 -1.05 -7.23 -9.65
C THR A 70 -2.11 -6.40 -10.40
N GLN A 71 -1.86 -6.05 -11.67
CA GLN A 71 -2.73 -5.15 -12.42
C GLN A 71 -3.95 -5.82 -13.06
N ARG A 72 -4.09 -7.16 -13.00
CA ARG A 72 -5.18 -7.90 -13.67
C ARG A 72 -6.58 -7.37 -13.36
N ASN A 73 -6.82 -6.97 -12.11
CA ASN A 73 -8.13 -6.49 -11.64
C ASN A 73 -8.15 -4.98 -11.33
N VAL A 74 -7.06 -4.25 -11.63
CA VAL A 74 -6.96 -2.81 -11.37
C VAL A 74 -7.66 -2.07 -12.50
N SER A 75 -8.98 -2.15 -12.53
CA SER A 75 -9.85 -1.57 -13.56
C SER A 75 -11.03 -0.85 -12.92
N GLY A 76 -11.31 0.36 -13.38
CA GLY A 76 -12.36 1.22 -12.83
C GLY A 76 -12.12 2.69 -13.15
N GLU A 77 -12.92 3.55 -12.53
CA GLU A 77 -12.89 4.99 -12.73
C GLU A 77 -12.57 5.71 -11.42
N VAL A 78 -11.69 6.72 -11.49
CA VAL A 78 -11.38 7.60 -10.37
C VAL A 78 -11.69 9.03 -10.76
N ARG A 79 -12.62 9.64 -10.03
CA ARG A 79 -12.95 11.06 -10.20
C ARG A 79 -11.92 11.91 -9.48
N MET A 80 -11.24 12.78 -10.21
CA MET A 80 -10.18 13.64 -9.66
C MET A 80 -10.66 15.10 -9.54
N LYS A 81 -10.35 15.74 -8.42
CA LYS A 81 -10.48 17.20 -8.24
C LYS A 81 -9.12 17.85 -8.43
N LEU A 82 -9.04 18.80 -9.35
CA LEU A 82 -7.84 19.58 -9.63
C LEU A 82 -8.04 21.01 -9.18
N PHE A 83 -7.20 21.49 -8.26
CA PHE A 83 -7.33 22.86 -7.75
C PHE A 83 -6.00 23.41 -7.26
N LYS A 84 -5.60 24.59 -7.80
CA LYS A 84 -4.41 25.35 -7.37
C LYS A 84 -3.16 24.47 -7.17
N GLY A 85 -2.83 23.66 -8.18
CA GLY A 85 -1.66 22.78 -8.16
C GLY A 85 -1.80 21.51 -7.32
N ARG A 86 -2.99 21.19 -6.79
CA ARG A 86 -3.30 19.92 -6.13
C ARG A 86 -4.18 19.04 -7.00
N CYS A 87 -3.90 17.74 -6.98
CA CYS A 87 -4.81 16.71 -7.47
C CYS A 87 -5.27 15.86 -6.27
N THR A 88 -6.57 15.63 -6.14
CA THR A 88 -7.13 14.87 -5.02
C THR A 88 -8.25 13.96 -5.54
N PRO A 89 -8.26 12.66 -5.19
CA PRO A 89 -9.39 11.79 -5.50
C PRO A 89 -10.67 12.28 -4.80
N ALA A 90 -11.77 12.32 -5.54
CA ALA A 90 -13.09 12.75 -5.07
C ALA A 90 -14.13 11.62 -5.12
N GLY A 91 -13.82 10.51 -5.78
CA GLY A 91 -14.67 9.33 -5.86
C GLY A 91 -13.98 8.23 -6.65
N ILE A 92 -14.38 6.99 -6.40
CA ILE A 92 -13.84 5.80 -7.03
C ILE A 92 -14.94 4.78 -7.26
N GLU A 93 -14.92 4.16 -8.44
CA GLU A 93 -15.81 3.08 -8.80
C GLU A 93 -15.02 1.98 -9.53
N SER A 94 -15.25 0.72 -9.17
CA SER A 94 -14.60 -0.43 -9.81
C SER A 94 -15.50 -1.65 -9.77
N PRO A 95 -15.64 -2.40 -10.88
CA PRO A 95 -16.32 -3.69 -10.87
C PRO A 95 -15.57 -4.77 -10.08
N TYR A 96 -14.28 -4.56 -9.79
CA TYR A 96 -13.42 -5.48 -9.03
C TYR A 96 -13.12 -4.96 -7.62
N SER A 97 -13.95 -4.03 -7.11
CA SER A 97 -13.77 -3.48 -5.78
C SER A 97 -13.85 -4.59 -4.71
N LEU A 98 -12.81 -4.65 -3.88
CA LEU A 98 -12.75 -5.44 -2.65
C LEU A 98 -13.45 -4.73 -1.49
N TYR A 99 -13.86 -3.47 -1.68
CA TYR A 99 -14.75 -2.80 -0.74
C TYR A 99 -16.17 -3.39 -0.84
N ARG A 100 -16.71 -3.76 0.31
CA ARG A 100 -18.00 -4.40 0.48
C ARG A 100 -18.77 -3.65 1.55
N THR A 101 -19.81 -2.92 1.15
CA THR A 101 -20.56 -2.00 2.02
C THR A 101 -21.28 -2.74 3.14
N ASP A 102 -21.79 -3.93 2.86
CA ASP A 102 -22.39 -4.89 3.78
C ASP A 102 -21.43 -5.34 4.89
N LEU A 103 -20.17 -5.61 4.57
CA LEU A 103 -19.14 -5.95 5.55
C LEU A 103 -18.59 -4.74 6.31
N ALA A 104 -18.62 -3.56 5.70
CA ALA A 104 -18.11 -2.31 6.27
C ALA A 104 -19.16 -1.49 7.04
N SER A 105 -20.43 -1.89 7.00
CA SER A 105 -21.54 -1.20 7.66
C SER A 105 -21.46 -1.36 9.19
N PHE A 106 -21.93 -0.34 9.91
CA PHE A 106 -22.18 -0.44 11.35
C PHE A 106 -23.40 -1.29 11.68
N GLU A 107 -24.31 -1.44 10.70
CA GLU A 107 -25.40 -2.42 10.76
C GLU A 107 -24.80 -3.77 10.39
N MET A 108 -24.43 -4.53 11.42
CA MET A 108 -23.73 -5.80 11.30
C MET A 108 -24.55 -6.79 10.48
N GLY A 109 -24.08 -7.09 9.26
CA GLY A 109 -24.62 -8.16 8.43
C GLY A 109 -24.33 -9.54 9.03
N ALA A 110 -25.02 -10.57 8.53
CA ALA A 110 -24.87 -11.95 8.99
C ALA A 110 -23.47 -12.56 8.72
N GLU A 111 -22.63 -11.90 7.94
CA GLU A 111 -21.34 -12.43 7.46
C GLU A 111 -20.15 -12.15 8.40
N TYR A 112 -20.29 -11.26 9.39
CA TYR A 112 -19.20 -10.94 10.34
C TYR A 112 -19.65 -11.11 11.80
N ASP A 113 -19.12 -12.15 12.46
CA ASP A 113 -19.32 -12.38 13.90
C ASP A 113 -18.25 -11.62 14.71
N GLN A 114 -18.69 -10.65 15.52
CA GLN A 114 -17.78 -9.86 16.36
C GLN A 114 -17.10 -10.68 17.45
N THR A 115 -17.66 -11.82 17.85
CA THR A 115 -17.11 -12.64 18.92
C THR A 115 -15.75 -13.25 18.54
N ASP A 116 -15.55 -13.54 17.25
CA ASP A 116 -14.30 -14.05 16.69
C ASP A 116 -13.13 -13.08 16.87
N ALA A 117 -13.39 -11.77 16.86
CA ALA A 117 -12.37 -10.73 17.01
C ALA A 117 -11.61 -10.87 18.33
N THR A 118 -12.28 -11.32 19.41
CA THR A 118 -11.64 -11.51 20.72
C THR A 118 -10.57 -12.61 20.66
N GLY A 119 -10.88 -13.72 19.98
CA GLY A 119 -9.94 -14.81 19.77
C GLY A 119 -8.77 -14.38 18.89
N PHE A 120 -9.07 -13.72 17.78
CA PHE A 120 -8.07 -13.19 16.86
C PHE A 120 -7.07 -12.25 17.55
N ILE A 121 -7.54 -11.25 18.29
CA ILE A 121 -6.67 -10.27 18.99
C ILE A 121 -5.74 -10.97 19.97
N ARG A 122 -6.24 -11.96 20.73
CA ARG A 122 -5.44 -12.72 21.70
C ARG A 122 -4.34 -13.51 21.03
N LEU A 123 -4.64 -14.21 19.93
CA LEU A 123 -3.67 -15.03 19.21
C LEU A 123 -2.66 -14.18 18.43
N PHE A 124 -3.14 -13.17 17.71
CA PHE A 124 -2.30 -12.27 16.91
C PHE A 124 -1.34 -11.45 17.78
N GLY A 125 -1.80 -11.00 18.96
CA GLY A 125 -1.00 -10.26 19.92
C GLY A 125 -0.10 -11.11 20.82
N LEU A 126 -0.23 -12.44 20.80
CA LEU A 126 0.50 -13.35 21.71
C LEU A 126 2.03 -13.16 21.65
N PRO A 127 2.67 -13.07 20.47
CA PRO A 127 4.12 -12.86 20.39
C PRO A 127 4.56 -11.55 21.03
N MET A 128 3.79 -10.47 20.85
CA MET A 128 4.08 -9.16 21.45
C MET A 128 3.95 -9.20 22.97
N LYS A 129 2.94 -9.92 23.48
CA LYS A 129 2.76 -10.12 24.92
C LYS A 129 3.96 -10.86 25.53
N VAL A 130 4.43 -11.92 24.88
CA VAL A 130 5.61 -12.68 25.35
C VAL A 130 6.86 -11.80 25.37
N ALA A 131 7.10 -11.03 24.30
CA ALA A 131 8.22 -10.09 24.25
C ALA A 131 8.18 -9.09 25.41
N GLY A 132 7.01 -8.49 25.68
CA GLY A 132 6.83 -7.56 26.80
C GLY A 132 7.10 -8.18 28.18
N VAL A 133 6.70 -9.44 28.38
CA VAL A 133 7.00 -10.18 29.63
C VAL A 133 8.50 -10.38 29.79
N VAL A 134 9.20 -10.83 28.74
CA VAL A 134 10.65 -11.01 28.77
C VAL A 134 11.38 -9.69 29.08
N ASP A 135 10.95 -8.60 28.47
CA ASP A 135 11.55 -7.27 28.69
C ASP A 135 11.33 -6.77 30.12
N SER A 136 10.13 -6.98 30.69
CA SER A 136 9.84 -6.62 32.08
C SER A 136 10.65 -7.42 33.11
N GLN A 137 10.90 -8.70 32.84
CA GLN A 137 11.71 -9.57 33.72
C GLN A 137 13.18 -9.16 33.71
N LYS A 138 13.70 -8.66 32.58
CA LYS A 138 15.06 -8.13 32.46
C LYS A 138 15.25 -6.79 33.18
N GLN A 139 14.21 -5.98 33.33
CA GLN A 139 14.33 -4.65 33.95
C GLN A 139 14.38 -4.69 35.49
N GLY A 140 14.04 -5.81 36.13
CA GLY A 140 14.05 -5.96 37.59
C GLY A 140 13.08 -5.00 38.32
N PRO A 141 12.74 -5.24 39.60
CA PRO A 141 11.97 -4.26 40.35
C PRO A 141 12.77 -2.96 40.47
N LYS A 142 12.18 -1.84 40.05
CA LYS A 142 12.73 -0.50 40.34
C LYS A 142 12.91 -0.41 41.85
N LYS A 143 14.17 -0.36 42.32
CA LYS A 143 14.49 -0.08 43.72
C LYS A 143 13.99 1.33 44.04
N GLU A 144 13.03 1.42 44.95
CA GLU A 144 12.68 2.65 45.67
C GLU A 144 13.84 3.10 46.58
#